data_AF-A0A535TA67-F1
#
_entry.id   AF-A0A535TA67-F1
#
_cell.length_a   1.000
_cell.length_b   1.000
_cell.length_c   1.000
_cell.angle_alpha   90.00
_cell.angle_beta   90.00
_cell.angle_gamma   90.00
#
_symmetry.space_group_name_H-M   'P 1'
#
loop_
_entity.id
_entity.type
_entity.pdbx_description
1 polymer ?
#
loop_
_entity_poly.entity_id
_entity_poly.type
_entity_poly.pdbx_seq_one_letter_code
_entity_poly.pdbx_strand_id
1 'polypeptide(L)' 'GMAARREEIFEYLSTLSPESWERPFRHHAWGQRKFYQLVNVLPLHDQMHAQQLTAIKDKDGKA' A
#
# COMPACT_ATOMS: atom_id res chain seq x y z
N GLY A 1 14.55 -8.35 1.04
CA GLY A 1 14.10 -7.61 -0.16
C GLY A 1 12.68 -7.10 0.04
N MET A 2 12.11 -6.35 -0.91
CA MET A 2 10.72 -5.82 -0.81
C MET A 2 9.66 -6.92 -0.62
N ALA A 3 9.90 -8.14 -1.11
CA ALA A 3 9.03 -9.29 -0.90
C ALA A 3 8.94 -9.71 0.58
N ALA A 4 10.08 -9.92 1.25
CA ALA A 4 10.13 -10.28 2.67
C ALA A 4 9.44 -9.25 3.58
N ARG A 5 9.61 -7.95 3.30
CA ARG A 5 8.91 -6.90 4.05
C ARG A 5 7.39 -6.91 3.85
N ARG A 6 6.90 -7.33 2.67
CA ARG A 6 5.45 -7.47 2.43
C ARG A 6 4.89 -8.67 3.18
N GLU A 7 5.63 -9.77 3.24
CA GLU A 7 5.26 -10.95 4.02
C GLU A 7 5.14 -10.61 5.51
N GLU A 8 6.11 -9.89 6.09
CA GLU A 8 6.03 -9.41 7.49
C GLU A 8 4.78 -8.55 7.75
N ILE A 9 4.40 -7.68 6.79
CA ILE A 9 3.19 -6.87 6.90
C ILE A 9 1.94 -7.75 6.85
N PHE A 10 1.86 -8.71 5.92
CA PHE A 10 0.70 -9.60 5.82
C PHE A 10 0.57 -10.50 7.05
N GLU A 11 1.68 -11.04 7.55
CA GLU A 11 1.74 -11.78 8.81
C GLU A 11 1.14 -10.93 9.93
N TYR A 12 1.65 -9.71 10.15
CA TYR A 12 1.13 -8.80 11.16
C TYR A 12 -0.36 -8.51 10.98
N LEU A 13 -0.80 -8.13 9.78
CA LEU A 13 -2.20 -7.82 9.49
C LEU A 13 -3.13 -9.03 9.74
N SER A 14 -2.65 -10.26 9.51
CA SER A 14 -3.41 -11.48 9.76
C SER A 14 -3.67 -11.76 11.25
N THR A 15 -2.83 -11.19 12.14
CA THR A 15 -2.98 -11.36 13.59
C THR A 15 -3.94 -10.34 14.23
N LEU A 16 -4.39 -9.34 13.47
CA LEU A 16 -5.22 -8.26 14.01
C LEU A 16 -6.67 -8.69 14.23
N SER A 17 -7.23 -8.30 15.37
CA SER A 17 -8.65 -8.45 15.65
C SER A 17 -9.50 -7.58 14.71
N PRO A 18 -10.79 -7.92 14.46
CA PRO A 18 -11.71 -7.09 13.69
C PRO A 18 -11.77 -5.63 14.15
N GLU A 19 -11.73 -5.39 15.47
CA GLU A 19 -11.77 -4.04 16.06
C GLU A 19 -10.55 -3.19 15.71
N SER A 20 -9.39 -3.83 15.54
CA SER A 20 -8.15 -3.13 15.17
C SER A 20 -8.25 -2.45 13.80
N TRP A 21 -9.03 -3.03 12.89
CA TRP A 21 -9.29 -2.47 11.56
C TRP A 21 -10.09 -1.17 11.61
N GLU A 22 -10.91 -1.00 12.65
CA GLU A 22 -11.75 0.17 12.88
C GLU A 22 -11.01 1.34 13.55
N ARG A 23 -9.74 1.14 13.96
CA ARG A 23 -8.93 2.14 14.67
C ARG A 23 -8.88 3.47 13.91
N PRO A 24 -9.29 4.58 14.54
CA PRO A 24 -9.26 5.90 13.91
C PRO A 24 -7.85 6.45 13.79
N PHE A 25 -7.58 7.17 12.70
CA PHE A 25 -6.40 8.01 12.53
C PHE A 25 -6.74 9.26 11.71
N ARG A 26 -5.88 10.27 11.75
CA ARG A 26 -6.03 11.49 10.97
C ARG A 26 -4.89 11.60 9.95
N HIS A 27 -5.23 11.57 8.66
CA HIS A 27 -4.31 11.83 7.57
C HIS A 27 -4.37 13.31 7.19
N HIS A 28 -3.22 13.92 6.93
CA HIS A 28 -3.14 15.34 6.59
C HIS A 28 -3.94 15.69 5.31
N ALA A 29 -3.94 14.81 4.30
CA ALA A 29 -4.64 15.04 3.04
C ALA A 29 -6.04 14.38 2.96
N TRP A 30 -6.33 13.37 3.78
CA TRP A 30 -7.57 12.57 3.65
C TRP A 30 -8.55 12.78 4.81
N GLY A 31 -8.17 13.57 5.81
CA GLY A 31 -8.95 13.79 7.02
C GLY A 31 -8.98 12.57 7.94
N GLN A 32 -10.07 12.43 8.68
CA GLN A 32 -10.31 11.31 9.59
C GLN A 32 -10.58 10.03 8.80
N ARG A 33 -9.86 8.96 9.12
CA ARG A 33 -9.98 7.64 8.47
C ARG A 33 -9.87 6.52 9.49
N LYS A 34 -10.22 5.31 9.08
CA LYS A 34 -10.05 4.05 9.83
C LYS A 34 -8.92 3.23 9.23
N PHE A 35 -8.23 2.46 10.04
CA PHE A 35 -7.02 1.73 9.65
C PHE A 35 -7.20 0.89 8.37
N TYR A 36 -8.33 0.19 8.21
CA TYR A 36 -8.58 -0.58 6.98
C TYR A 36 -8.57 0.28 5.70
N GLN A 37 -8.98 1.55 5.78
CA GLN A 37 -9.00 2.45 4.63
C GLN A 37 -7.58 2.78 4.15
N LEU A 38 -6.60 2.82 5.06
CA LEU A 38 -5.20 2.95 4.69
C LEU A 38 -4.71 1.69 3.97
N VAL A 39 -4.96 0.52 4.56
CA VAL A 39 -4.49 -0.77 4.02
C VAL A 39 -5.07 -1.02 2.62
N ASN A 40 -6.34 -0.66 2.39
CA ASN A 40 -6.97 -0.80 1.07
C ASN A 40 -6.35 0.06 -0.04
N VAL A 41 -5.63 1.13 0.30
CA VAL A 41 -4.96 2.00 -0.68
C VAL A 41 -3.60 1.43 -1.11
N LEU A 42 -2.93 0.66 -0.26
CA LEU A 42 -1.57 0.18 -0.52
C LEU A 42 -1.45 -0.68 -1.80
N PRO A 43 -2.35 -1.64 -2.09
CA PRO A 43 -2.27 -2.41 -3.34
C PRO A 43 -2.40 -1.55 -4.59
N LEU A 44 -3.33 -0.58 -4.59
CA LEU A 44 -3.52 0.34 -5.71
C LEU A 44 -2.28 1.20 -5.92
N HIS A 45 -1.71 1.73 -4.83
CA HIS A 45 -0.50 2.53 -4.87
C HIS A 45 0.71 1.74 -5.41
N ASP A 46 0.87 0.49 -4.99
CA ASP A 46 1.92 -0.41 -5.50
C ASP A 46 1.75 -0.69 -7.00
N GLN A 47 0.52 -0.90 -7.47
CA GLN A 47 0.23 -1.08 -8.89
C GLN A 47 0.58 0.17 -9.71
N MET A 48 0.24 1.37 -9.21
CA MET A 48 0.58 2.63 -9.86
C MET A 48 2.10 2.78 -10.02
N HIS A 49 2.88 2.45 -9.00
CA HIS A 49 4.35 2.48 -9.09
C HIS A 49 4.91 1.45 -10.06
N ALA A 50 4.36 0.22 -10.08
CA ALA A 50 4.77 -0.78 -11.06
C ALA A 50 4.54 -0.30 -12.50
N GLN A 51 3.38 0.33 -12.76
CA GLN A 51 3.07 0.92 -14.07
C GLN A 51 4.02 2.07 -14.44
N GLN A 52 4.33 2.96 -13.49
CA GLN A 52 5.30 4.05 -13.71
C GLN A 52 6.68 3.51 -14.08
N LEU A 53 7.16 2.47 -13.40
CA LEU A 53 8.45 1.84 -13.72
C LEU A 53 8.47 1.21 -15.11
N THR A 54 7.40 0.54 -15.51
CA THR A 54 7.26 0.00 -16.87
C THR A 54 7.29 1.13 -17.90
N ALA A 55 6.53 2.20 -17.67
CA ALA A 55 6.48 3.35 -18.58
C ALA A 55 7.83 4.07 -18.73
N ILE A 56 8.66 4.11 -17.68
CA ILE A 56 10.03 4.65 -17.76
C ILE A 56 10.91 3.77 -18.64
N LYS A 57 10.90 2.45 -18.42
CA LYS A 57 11.67 1.49 -19.23
C LYS A 57 11.32 1.56 -20.71
N ASP A 58 10.03 1.70 -21.03
CA ASP A 58 9.56 1.81 -22.42
C ASP A 58 10.01 3.11 -23.11
N LYS A 59 10.23 4.19 -22.35
CA LYS A 59 10.78 5.45 -22.87
C LYS A 59 12.28 5.36 -23.11
N ASP A 60 13.02 4.69 -22.23
CA ASP A 60 14.47 4.52 -22.36
C ASP A 60 14.85 3.50 -23.44
N GLY A 61 13.96 2.55 -23.78
CA GLY A 61 14.14 1.56 -24.86
C GLY A 61 13.74 2.04 -26.25
N LYS A 62 13.23 3.27 -26.40
CA LYS A 62 12.99 3.94 -27.68
C LYS A 62 14.02 5.06 -27.88
N ALA A 63 15.27 4.68 -28.10
CA ALA A 63 16.33 5.57 -28.57
C ALA A 63 17.08 4.90 -29.72
#